data_AF-B0XIB5-F1
#
_entry.id   AF-B0XIB5-F1
#
_cell.length_a   1.000
_cell.length_b   1.000
_cell.length_c   1.000
_cell.angle_alpha   90.00
_cell.angle_beta   90.00
_cell.angle_gamma   90.00
#
_symmetry.space_group_name_H-M   'P 1'
#
loop_
_entity.id
_entity.type
_entity.pdbx_description
1 polymer ?
#
loop_
_entity_poly.entity_id
_entity_poly.type
_entity_poly.pdbx_seq_one_letter_code
_entity_poly.pdbx_strand_id
1 'polypeptide(L)'
;MPRVHPTTKLGVYGQYDLNPEKAVTLYTESKLQNKFYIKTPNWDVARLSFELKGIQSNREYEEVTKEQNRMRAHSYDQFRLNEKRLANAEKLLRLLWDDFVEVNDFLKDCEAKENESYETMDVEKKKQSHYNEEIGKLDSDLSFLNKFIHEYDKTVDEYKIFEEVLVQTIHTSVIFENINDLMKRCDSLHAHKFKIMLHHDFHLAQSNLNREAEENRARSEEQRVATNTTNMLVQRMLE
;
A
#
# COMPACT_ATOMS: atom_id res chain seq x y z
N MET A 1 -28.19 30.25 81.29
CA MET A 1 -27.05 29.79 80.46
C MET A 1 -25.78 29.91 81.28
N PRO A 2 -24.96 28.84 81.42
CA PRO A 2 -23.68 28.94 82.12
C PRO A 2 -22.72 29.82 81.32
N ARG A 3 -22.03 30.76 81.99
CA ARG A 3 -21.04 31.63 81.36
C ARG A 3 -19.80 30.80 81.03
N VAL A 4 -19.48 30.67 79.74
CA VAL A 4 -18.25 30.01 79.29
C VAL A 4 -17.09 30.97 79.49
N HIS A 5 -16.09 30.57 80.27
CA HIS A 5 -14.88 31.37 80.47
C HIS A 5 -14.00 31.31 79.21
N PRO A 6 -13.48 32.45 78.71
CA PRO A 6 -12.52 32.44 77.61
C PRO A 6 -11.22 31.79 78.06
N THR A 7 -10.69 30.89 77.23
CA THR A 7 -9.47 30.14 77.49
C THR A 7 -8.24 31.06 77.45
N THR A 8 -7.47 31.09 78.54
CA THR A 8 -6.27 31.92 78.77
C THR A 8 -5.03 31.52 77.94
N LYS A 9 -5.18 30.73 76.88
CA LYS A 9 -4.05 30.24 76.08
C LYS A 9 -3.61 31.31 75.08
N LEU A 10 -2.66 32.15 75.48
CA LEU A 10 -1.87 32.96 74.55
C LEU A 10 -0.94 32.02 73.76
N GLY A 11 -1.24 31.79 72.48
CA GLY A 11 -0.35 31.00 71.61
C GLY A 11 -1.01 30.11 70.56
N VAL A 12 -2.24 30.37 70.10
CA VAL A 12 -2.86 29.65 68.96
C VAL A 12 -2.32 30.17 67.61
N TYR A 13 -1.00 30.35 67.51
CA TYR A 13 -0.30 30.61 66.25
C TYR A 13 0.83 29.58 66.15
N GLY A 14 0.52 28.35 65.74
CA GLY A 14 1.58 27.35 65.62
C GLY A 14 1.16 25.94 65.20
N GLN A 15 -0.08 25.53 65.42
CA GLN A 15 -0.57 24.25 64.87
C GLN A 15 -1.22 24.49 63.52
N TYR A 16 -0.41 24.65 62.48
CA TYR A 16 -0.88 24.44 61.11
C TYR A 16 -1.12 22.95 60.91
N ASP A 17 -2.27 22.47 61.39
CA ASP A 17 -2.79 21.14 61.05
C ASP A 17 -3.09 21.16 59.54
N LEU A 18 -2.62 20.15 58.78
CA LEU A 18 -2.74 20.11 57.31
C LEU A 18 -4.20 19.96 56.83
N ASN A 19 -5.14 19.79 57.73
CA ASN A 19 -6.55 19.57 57.43
C ASN A 19 -7.31 20.91 57.32
N PRO A 20 -7.81 21.30 56.13
CA PRO A 20 -8.33 22.64 55.87
C PRO A 20 -9.56 22.99 56.71
N GLU A 21 -10.41 22.01 57.06
CA GLU A 21 -11.62 22.24 57.87
C GLU A 21 -11.27 22.69 59.29
N LYS A 22 -10.25 22.09 59.89
CA LYS A 22 -9.77 22.45 61.24
C LYS A 22 -9.02 23.78 61.25
N ALA A 23 -8.35 24.12 60.15
CA ALA A 23 -7.65 25.40 60.03
C ALA A 23 -8.64 26.58 60.06
N VAL A 24 -9.81 26.44 59.42
CA VAL A 24 -10.86 27.47 59.42
C VAL A 24 -11.45 27.64 60.83
N THR A 25 -11.72 26.55 61.55
CA THR A 25 -12.24 26.65 62.92
C THR A 25 -11.23 27.33 63.85
N LEU A 26 -9.95 26.94 63.79
CA LEU A 26 -8.89 27.57 64.59
C LEU A 26 -8.69 29.05 64.24
N TYR A 27 -8.79 29.41 62.97
CA TYR A 27 -8.73 30.82 62.53
C TYR A 27 -9.89 31.65 63.08
N THR A 28 -11.12 31.13 63.03
CA THR A 28 -12.30 31.82 63.56
C THR A 28 -12.24 31.98 65.08
N GLU A 29 -11.81 30.94 65.80
CA GLU A 29 -11.56 31.00 67.25
C GLU A 29 -10.50 32.05 67.60
N SER A 30 -9.38 32.10 66.87
CA SER A 30 -8.33 33.12 67.06
C SER A 30 -8.85 34.55 66.83
N LYS A 31 -9.68 34.76 65.80
CA LYS A 31 -10.30 36.07 65.53
C LYS A 31 -11.28 36.48 66.63
N LEU A 32 -12.06 35.55 67.16
CA LEU A 32 -12.98 35.79 68.27
C LEU A 32 -12.23 36.08 69.58
N GLN A 33 -11.13 35.38 69.85
CA GLN A 33 -10.27 35.63 71.00
C GLN A 33 -9.71 37.06 70.99
N ASN A 34 -9.22 37.55 69.85
CA ASN A 34 -8.72 38.93 69.74
C ASN A 34 -9.82 39.98 69.95
N LYS A 35 -11.07 39.69 69.55
CA LYS A 35 -12.20 40.61 69.68
C LYS A 35 -12.80 40.66 71.10
N PHE A 36 -12.75 39.53 71.81
CA PHE A 36 -13.27 39.39 73.18
C PHE A 36 -12.17 39.23 74.23
N TYR A 37 -10.94 39.67 73.94
CA TYR A 37 -9.85 39.68 74.91
C TYR A 37 -10.15 40.73 75.98
N ILE A 38 -10.86 40.31 77.04
CA ILE A 38 -11.05 41.11 78.23
C ILE A 38 -9.70 41.10 78.96
N LYS A 39 -8.94 42.19 78.83
CA LYS A 39 -7.88 42.48 79.79
C LYS A 39 -8.55 42.60 81.16
N THR A 40 -8.31 41.65 82.06
CA THR A 40 -8.67 41.82 83.46
C THR A 40 -8.04 43.12 83.93
N PRO A 41 -8.84 44.09 84.43
CA PRO A 41 -8.28 45.37 84.81
C PRO A 41 -7.28 45.17 85.95
N ASN A 42 -6.19 45.93 85.95
CA ASN A 42 -5.03 45.74 86.84
C ASN A 42 -5.36 45.71 88.35
N TRP A 43 -6.57 46.08 88.75
CA TRP A 43 -7.05 46.04 90.14
C TRP A 43 -7.68 44.70 90.55
N ASP A 44 -8.11 43.88 89.57
CA ASP A 44 -8.72 42.55 89.77
C ASP A 44 -7.70 41.40 89.63
N VAL A 45 -6.46 41.76 89.28
CA VAL A 45 -5.32 40.84 89.28
C VAL A 45 -4.64 40.95 90.64
N ALA A 46 -4.41 39.80 91.30
CA ALA A 46 -3.66 39.76 92.55
C ALA A 46 -2.33 40.53 92.37
N ARG A 47 -2.10 41.56 93.19
CA ARG A 47 -0.84 42.33 93.19
C ARG A 47 0.26 41.44 93.77
N LEU A 48 0.79 40.56 92.94
CA LEU A 48 1.98 39.78 93.25
C LEU A 48 3.12 40.77 93.52
N SER A 49 3.84 40.58 94.63
CA SER A 49 5.06 41.34 94.88
C SER A 49 6.03 41.16 93.72
N PHE A 50 6.92 42.15 93.52
CA PHE A 50 7.92 42.12 92.45
C PHE A 50 8.69 40.79 92.40
N GLU A 51 8.99 40.22 93.57
CA GLU A 51 9.66 38.94 93.76
C GLU A 51 8.82 37.75 93.25
N LEU A 52 7.54 37.69 93.59
CA LEU A 52 6.62 36.63 93.15
C LEU A 52 6.37 36.67 91.63
N LYS A 53 6.32 37.87 91.04
CA LYS A 53 6.23 38.03 89.59
C LYS A 53 7.50 37.55 88.87
N GLY A 54 8.68 37.79 89.45
CA GLY A 54 9.95 37.26 88.95
C GLY A 54 9.98 35.72 88.96
N ILE A 55 9.53 35.11 90.05
CA ILE A 55 9.43 33.63 90.16
C ILE A 55 8.47 33.05 89.12
N GLN A 56 7.31 33.67 88.92
CA GLN A 56 6.34 33.22 87.91
C GLN A 56 6.90 33.37 86.49
N SER A 57 7.51 34.51 86.17
CA SER A 57 8.13 34.73 84.86
C SER A 57 9.23 33.72 84.57
N ASN A 58 10.02 33.33 85.57
CA ASN A 58 11.06 32.30 85.40
C ASN A 58 10.45 30.92 85.14
N ARG A 59 9.37 30.56 85.84
CA ARG A 59 8.64 29.30 85.58
C ARG A 59 8.04 29.26 84.18
N GLU A 60 7.40 30.34 83.75
CA GLU A 60 6.86 30.47 82.40
C GLU A 60 7.98 30.40 81.35
N TYR A 61 9.12 31.04 81.61
CA TYR A 61 10.29 30.95 80.74
C TYR A 61 10.85 29.51 80.65
N GLU A 62 10.93 28.78 81.76
CA GLU A 62 11.36 27.37 81.77
C GLU A 62 10.40 26.46 81.00
N GLU A 63 9.10 26.67 81.15
CA GLU A 63 8.06 25.93 80.42
C GLU A 63 8.14 26.19 78.91
N VAL A 64 8.24 27.46 78.51
CA VAL A 64 8.44 27.85 77.10
C VAL A 64 9.73 27.25 76.55
N THR A 65 10.82 27.28 77.30
CA THR A 65 12.10 26.69 76.87
C THR A 65 11.99 25.17 76.67
N LYS A 66 11.30 24.46 77.57
CA LYS A 66 11.03 23.02 77.44
C LYS A 66 10.20 22.71 76.20
N GLU A 67 9.15 23.47 75.95
CA GLU A 67 8.31 23.31 74.75
C GLU A 67 9.06 23.63 73.45
N GLN A 68 9.89 24.68 73.43
CA GLN A 68 10.75 24.96 72.28
C GLN A 68 11.69 23.80 71.97
N ASN A 69 12.28 23.18 72.98
CA ASN A 69 13.15 22.02 72.79
C ASN A 69 12.38 20.79 72.27
N ARG A 70 11.15 20.56 72.78
CA ARG A 70 10.26 19.51 72.25
C ARG A 70 9.90 19.75 70.79
N MET A 71 9.55 20.97 70.42
CA MET A 71 9.23 21.34 69.04
C MET A 71 10.43 21.18 68.11
N ARG A 72 11.64 21.55 68.55
CA ARG A 72 12.88 21.34 67.77
C ARG A 72 13.16 19.87 67.53
N ALA A 73 13.06 19.04 68.57
CA ALA A 73 13.24 17.59 68.46
C ALA A 73 12.22 16.98 67.49
N HIS A 74 10.94 17.34 67.63
CA HIS A 74 9.89 16.86 66.74
C HIS A 74 10.10 17.32 65.28
N SER A 75 10.47 18.59 65.06
CA SER A 75 10.77 19.13 63.73
C SER A 75 11.94 18.38 63.08
N TYR A 76 12.99 18.06 63.84
CA TYR A 76 14.12 17.29 63.35
C TYR A 76 13.73 15.86 62.95
N ASP A 77 12.89 15.19 63.74
CA ASP A 77 12.39 13.86 63.41
C ASP A 77 11.51 13.87 62.15
N GLN A 78 10.64 14.88 62.00
CA GLN A 78 9.83 15.07 60.80
C GLN A 78 10.69 15.37 59.57
N PHE A 79 11.74 16.18 59.72
CA PHE A 79 12.70 16.45 58.65
C PHE A 79 13.34 15.16 58.14
N ARG A 80 13.86 14.32 59.05
CA ARG A 80 14.47 13.02 58.68
C ARG A 80 13.47 12.07 58.01
N LEU A 81 12.21 12.09 58.44
CA LEU A 81 11.17 11.28 57.84
C LEU A 81 10.83 11.76 56.42
N ASN A 82 10.73 13.07 56.22
CA ASN A 82 10.48 13.67 54.92
C ASN A 82 11.66 13.46 53.96
N GLU A 83 12.90 13.55 54.44
CA GLU A 83 14.10 13.24 53.66
C GLU A 83 14.06 11.79 53.13
N LYS A 84 13.69 10.82 53.98
CA LYS A 84 13.50 9.42 53.56
C LYS A 84 12.39 9.27 52.53
N ARG A 85 11.27 9.97 52.71
CA ARG A 85 10.14 9.94 51.75
C ARG A 85 10.57 10.51 50.40
N LEU A 86 11.30 11.61 50.39
CA LEU A 86 11.82 12.24 49.18
C LEU A 86 12.77 11.29 48.45
N ALA A 87 13.72 10.69 49.15
CA ALA A 87 14.63 9.70 48.56
C ALA A 87 13.89 8.49 47.96
N ASN A 88 12.82 8.01 48.60
CA ASN A 88 12.00 6.92 48.06
C ASN A 88 11.20 7.36 46.83
N ALA A 89 10.65 8.57 46.84
CA ALA A 89 9.94 9.13 45.69
C ALA A 89 10.86 9.30 44.48
N GLU A 90 12.09 9.79 44.69
CA GLU A 90 13.09 9.90 43.63
C GLU A 90 13.49 8.54 43.04
N LYS A 91 13.62 7.50 43.88
CA LYS A 91 13.87 6.13 43.40
C LYS A 91 12.73 5.60 42.56
N LEU A 92 11.48 5.79 43.02
CA LEU A 92 10.30 5.39 42.25
C LEU A 92 10.23 6.13 40.92
N LEU A 93 10.50 7.44 40.93
CA LEU A 93 10.52 8.26 39.72
C LEU A 93 11.53 7.69 38.70
N ARG A 94 12.75 7.36 39.14
CA ARG A 94 13.76 6.77 38.24
C ARG A 94 13.30 5.45 37.63
N LEU A 95 12.73 4.54 38.44
CA LEU A 95 12.19 3.28 37.94
C LEU A 95 11.09 3.51 36.89
N LEU A 96 10.17 4.44 37.15
CA LEU A 96 9.12 4.79 36.18
C LEU A 96 9.69 5.40 34.89
N TRP A 97 10.79 6.15 34.97
CA TRP A 97 11.48 6.67 33.79
C TRP A 97 12.13 5.55 32.99
N ASP A 98 12.79 4.60 33.65
CA ASP A 98 13.42 3.46 32.99
C ASP A 98 12.34 2.59 32.30
N ASP A 99 11.24 2.28 33.00
CA ASP A 99 10.09 1.55 32.45
C ASP A 99 9.48 2.30 31.25
N PHE A 100 9.36 3.63 31.34
CA PHE A 100 8.84 4.45 30.25
C PHE A 100 9.73 4.42 29.02
N VAL A 101 11.05 4.47 29.20
CA VAL A 101 12.02 4.37 28.09
C VAL A 101 11.93 2.98 27.46
N GLU A 102 11.88 1.92 28.26
CA GLU A 102 11.75 0.54 27.76
C GLU A 102 10.47 0.36 26.93
N VAL A 103 9.33 0.83 27.44
CA VAL A 103 8.05 0.75 26.71
C VAL A 103 8.09 1.57 25.42
N ASN A 104 8.72 2.75 25.44
CA ASN A 104 8.82 3.59 24.26
C ASN A 104 9.69 2.94 23.18
N ASP A 105 10.83 2.38 23.56
CA ASP A 105 11.71 1.66 22.63
C ASP A 105 11.01 0.40 22.08
N PHE A 106 10.25 -0.31 22.92
CA PHE A 106 9.41 -1.43 22.47
C PHE A 106 8.35 -0.98 21.44
N LEU A 107 7.69 0.17 21.65
CA LEU A 107 6.72 0.70 20.70
C LEU A 107 7.36 1.07 19.36
N LYS A 108 8.56 1.67 19.37
CA LYS A 108 9.30 1.96 18.14
C LYS A 108 9.71 0.69 17.40
N ASP A 109 10.12 -0.34 18.12
CA ASP A 109 10.45 -1.64 17.53
C ASP A 109 9.22 -2.30 16.89
N CYS A 110 8.05 -2.18 17.54
CA CYS A 110 6.78 -2.63 16.96
C CYS A 110 6.43 -1.86 15.69
N GLU A 111 6.55 -0.53 15.69
CA GLU A 111 6.31 0.31 14.51
C GLU A 111 7.27 -0.05 13.35
N ALA A 112 8.55 -0.26 13.65
CA ALA A 112 9.54 -0.67 12.65
C ALA A 112 9.19 -2.03 12.01
N LYS A 113 8.81 -3.02 12.83
CA LYS A 113 8.38 -4.34 12.34
C LYS A 113 7.08 -4.30 11.56
N GLU A 114 6.15 -3.44 11.96
CA GLU A 114 4.90 -3.22 11.23
C GLU A 114 5.19 -2.64 9.84
N ASN A 115 6.06 -1.63 9.76
CA ASN A 115 6.48 -1.05 8.48
C ASN A 115 7.19 -2.07 7.58
N GLU A 116 8.12 -2.86 8.11
CA GLU A 116 8.77 -3.95 7.37
C GLU A 116 7.75 -4.99 6.88
N SER A 117 6.75 -5.31 7.69
CA SER A 117 5.66 -6.23 7.31
C SER A 117 4.80 -5.66 6.18
N TYR A 118 4.51 -4.35 6.19
CA TYR A 118 3.80 -3.70 5.09
C TYR A 118 4.62 -3.69 3.80
N GLU A 119 5.92 -3.39 3.88
CA GLU A 119 6.81 -3.42 2.71
C GLU A 119 6.89 -4.82 2.09
N THR A 120 7.08 -5.85 2.91
CA THR A 120 7.10 -7.25 2.45
C THR A 120 5.77 -7.67 1.85
N MET A 121 4.64 -7.30 2.47
CA MET A 121 3.31 -7.57 1.93
C MET A 121 3.11 -6.90 0.56
N ASP A 122 3.56 -5.66 0.38
CA ASP A 122 3.44 -4.96 -0.90
C ASP A 122 4.33 -5.58 -1.99
N VAL A 123 5.53 -6.05 -1.63
CA VAL A 123 6.39 -6.81 -2.55
C VAL A 123 5.71 -8.12 -2.96
N GLU A 124 5.14 -8.88 -2.02
CA GLU A 124 4.45 -10.12 -2.32
C GLU A 124 3.17 -9.89 -3.15
N LYS A 125 2.40 -8.83 -2.89
CA LYS A 125 1.27 -8.44 -3.74
C LYS A 125 1.69 -8.15 -5.18
N LYS A 126 2.81 -7.45 -5.37
CA LYS A 126 3.36 -7.18 -6.73
C LYS A 126 3.76 -8.49 -7.43
N LYS A 127 4.45 -9.39 -6.72
CA LYS A 127 4.79 -10.72 -7.26
C LYS A 127 3.55 -11.52 -7.63
N GLN A 128 2.54 -11.54 -6.76
CA GLN A 128 1.27 -12.22 -7.01
C GLN A 128 0.55 -11.66 -8.24
N SER A 129 0.51 -10.33 -8.39
CA SER A 129 -0.04 -9.70 -9.60
C SER A 129 0.70 -10.15 -10.85
N HIS A 130 2.03 -10.17 -10.81
CA HIS A 130 2.86 -10.61 -11.93
C HIS A 130 2.61 -12.08 -12.30
N TYR A 131 2.57 -12.97 -11.31
CA TYR A 131 2.28 -14.39 -11.57
C TYR A 131 0.86 -14.60 -12.10
N ASN A 132 -0.13 -13.84 -11.63
CA ASN A 132 -1.49 -13.91 -12.18
C ASN A 132 -1.53 -13.48 -13.66
N GLU A 133 -0.76 -12.47 -14.05
CA GLU A 133 -0.63 -12.08 -15.46
C GLU A 133 0.05 -13.17 -16.30
N GLU A 134 1.10 -13.80 -15.79
CA GLU A 134 1.77 -14.92 -16.47
C GLU A 134 0.86 -16.14 -16.62
N ILE A 135 0.12 -16.49 -15.57
CA ILE A 135 -0.89 -17.57 -15.61
C ILE A 135 -1.95 -17.24 -16.67
N GLY A 136 -2.44 -16.00 -16.72
CA GLY A 136 -3.43 -15.59 -17.72
C GLY A 136 -2.92 -15.70 -19.16
N LYS A 137 -1.62 -15.43 -19.40
CA LYS A 137 -0.98 -15.65 -20.70
C LYS A 137 -0.89 -17.14 -21.04
N LEU A 138 -0.44 -17.95 -20.09
CA LEU A 138 -0.33 -19.40 -20.27
C LEU A 138 -1.69 -20.06 -20.54
N ASP A 139 -2.74 -19.64 -19.83
CA ASP A 139 -4.11 -20.11 -20.08
C ASP A 139 -4.61 -19.73 -21.48
N SER A 140 -4.25 -18.53 -21.94
CA SER A 140 -4.57 -18.07 -23.30
C SER A 140 -3.84 -18.90 -24.35
N ASP A 141 -2.55 -19.17 -24.14
CA ASP A 141 -1.73 -20.00 -25.02
C ASP A 141 -2.22 -21.46 -25.06
N LEU A 142 -2.60 -22.02 -23.92
CA LEU A 142 -3.22 -23.35 -23.84
C LEU A 142 -4.55 -23.41 -24.57
N SER A 143 -5.38 -22.37 -24.44
CA SER A 143 -6.64 -22.26 -25.17
C SER A 143 -6.43 -22.20 -26.67
N PHE A 144 -5.42 -21.44 -27.12
CA PHE A 144 -5.03 -21.39 -28.53
C PHE A 144 -4.53 -22.75 -29.03
N LEU A 145 -3.65 -23.42 -28.28
CA LEU A 145 -3.11 -24.72 -28.64
C LEU A 145 -4.22 -25.79 -28.73
N ASN A 146 -5.18 -25.79 -27.81
CA ASN A 146 -6.32 -26.70 -27.85
C ASN A 146 -7.20 -26.47 -29.10
N LYS A 147 -7.42 -25.21 -29.49
CA LYS A 147 -8.13 -24.90 -30.75
C LYS A 147 -7.35 -25.39 -31.96
N PHE A 148 -6.03 -25.18 -31.97
CA PHE A 148 -5.16 -25.66 -33.04
C PHE A 148 -5.22 -27.20 -33.16
N ILE A 149 -5.19 -27.93 -32.05
CA ILE A 149 -5.35 -29.39 -32.06
C ILE A 149 -6.69 -29.79 -32.66
N HIS A 150 -7.79 -29.16 -32.25
CA HIS A 150 -9.12 -29.45 -32.81
C HIS A 150 -9.19 -29.14 -34.32
N GLU A 151 -8.60 -28.02 -34.77
CA GLU A 151 -8.53 -27.70 -36.20
C GLU A 151 -7.67 -28.72 -36.95
N TYR A 152 -6.53 -29.12 -36.38
CA TYR A 152 -5.64 -30.12 -36.96
C TYR A 152 -6.33 -31.48 -37.10
N ASP A 153 -6.99 -31.98 -36.04
CA ASP A 153 -7.74 -33.24 -36.07
C ASP A 153 -8.84 -33.20 -37.15
N LYS A 154 -9.53 -32.07 -37.29
CA LYS A 154 -10.52 -31.88 -38.35
C LYS A 154 -9.88 -31.97 -39.74
N THR A 155 -8.73 -31.34 -39.95
CA THR A 155 -8.02 -31.46 -41.24
C THR A 155 -7.54 -32.88 -41.50
N VAL A 156 -7.09 -33.60 -40.46
CA VAL A 156 -6.69 -35.01 -40.58
C VAL A 156 -7.89 -35.86 -41.01
N ASP A 157 -9.06 -35.65 -40.41
CA ASP A 157 -10.29 -36.34 -40.79
C ASP A 157 -10.72 -36.03 -42.23
N GLU A 158 -10.57 -34.78 -42.69
CA GLU A 158 -10.82 -34.39 -44.08
C GLU A 158 -9.85 -35.09 -45.05
N TYR A 159 -8.56 -35.18 -44.70
CA TYR A 159 -7.55 -35.85 -45.52
C TYR A 159 -7.65 -37.37 -45.53
N LYS A 160 -8.19 -37.97 -44.46
CA LYS A 160 -8.38 -39.42 -44.34
C LYS A 160 -9.27 -39.99 -45.45
N ILE A 161 -10.29 -39.26 -45.86
CA ILE A 161 -11.18 -39.67 -46.98
C ILE A 161 -10.38 -39.77 -48.28
N PHE A 162 -9.47 -38.82 -48.53
CA PHE A 162 -8.62 -38.87 -49.72
C PHE A 162 -7.61 -40.01 -49.66
N GLU A 163 -7.06 -40.30 -48.49
CA GLU A 163 -6.19 -41.46 -48.28
C GLU A 163 -6.93 -42.78 -48.56
N GLU A 164 -8.17 -42.93 -48.06
CA GLU A 164 -9.00 -44.10 -48.32
C GLU A 164 -9.30 -44.28 -49.83
N VAL A 165 -9.58 -43.19 -50.55
CA VAL A 165 -9.78 -43.22 -52.01
C VAL A 165 -8.50 -43.62 -52.75
N LEU A 166 -7.33 -43.13 -52.32
CA LEU A 166 -6.04 -43.52 -52.90
C LEU A 166 -5.77 -45.02 -52.67
N VAL A 167 -6.05 -45.53 -51.48
CA VAL A 167 -5.92 -46.96 -51.15
C VAL A 167 -6.90 -47.80 -51.99
N GLN A 168 -8.16 -47.38 -52.12
CA GLN A 168 -9.16 -48.08 -52.93
C GLN A 168 -8.82 -48.08 -54.42
N THR A 169 -8.32 -46.97 -54.95
CA THR A 169 -7.93 -46.87 -56.37
C THR A 169 -6.74 -47.77 -56.69
N ILE A 170 -5.76 -47.89 -55.78
CA ILE A 170 -4.65 -48.85 -55.92
C ILE A 170 -5.15 -50.28 -55.86
N HIS A 171 -6.05 -50.61 -54.93
CA HIS A 171 -6.59 -51.97 -54.83
C HIS A 171 -7.45 -52.36 -56.06
N THR A 172 -8.16 -51.39 -56.65
CA THR A 172 -9.01 -51.63 -57.84
C THR A 172 -8.18 -51.65 -59.13
N SER A 173 -7.08 -50.90 -59.16
CA SER A 173 -6.19 -50.78 -60.29
C SER A 173 -5.00 -51.73 -60.15
N VAL A 174 -4.97 -52.79 -60.96
CA VAL A 174 -3.79 -53.68 -61.08
C VAL A 174 -2.55 -52.96 -61.65
N ILE A 175 -2.67 -51.69 -62.05
CA ILE A 175 -1.65 -50.90 -62.75
C ILE A 175 -0.68 -50.20 -61.77
N PHE A 176 -1.05 -50.04 -60.49
CA PHE A 176 -0.24 -49.31 -59.50
C PHE A 176 0.17 -50.24 -58.35
N GLU A 177 1.46 -50.28 -58.03
CA GLU A 177 1.98 -51.11 -56.94
C GLU A 177 1.98 -50.38 -55.58
N ASN A 178 2.08 -49.04 -55.58
CA ASN A 178 2.20 -48.23 -54.36
C ASN A 178 1.64 -46.81 -54.58
N ILE A 179 1.21 -46.14 -53.49
CA ILE A 179 0.72 -44.74 -53.49
C ILE A 179 1.73 -43.80 -54.13
N ASN A 180 3.03 -43.99 -53.85
CA ASN A 180 4.10 -43.19 -54.44
C ASN A 180 4.22 -43.33 -55.96
N ASP A 181 3.84 -44.48 -56.53
CA ASP A 181 3.86 -44.70 -57.98
C ASP A 181 2.66 -44.05 -58.67
N LEU A 182 1.48 -44.13 -58.04
CA LEU A 182 0.28 -43.40 -58.46
C LEU A 182 0.51 -41.88 -58.47
N MET A 183 1.06 -41.33 -57.39
CA MET A 183 1.32 -39.88 -57.31
C MET A 183 2.32 -39.42 -58.38
N LYS A 184 3.44 -40.12 -58.56
CA LYS A 184 4.45 -39.75 -59.57
C LYS A 184 3.88 -39.74 -61.00
N ARG A 185 2.99 -40.69 -61.32
CA ARG A 185 2.31 -40.72 -62.62
C ARG A 185 1.28 -39.62 -62.76
N CYS A 186 0.52 -39.33 -61.71
CA CYS A 186 -0.39 -38.18 -61.68
C CYS A 186 0.38 -36.87 -61.88
N ASP A 187 1.51 -36.68 -61.20
CA ASP A 187 2.36 -35.49 -61.34
C ASP A 187 2.93 -35.37 -62.76
N SER A 188 3.42 -36.48 -63.32
CA SER A 188 3.91 -36.51 -64.70
C SER A 188 2.82 -36.17 -65.72
N LEU A 189 1.61 -36.72 -65.53
CA LEU A 189 0.46 -36.43 -66.38
C LEU A 189 0.01 -34.98 -66.24
N HIS A 190 -0.02 -34.45 -65.02
CA HIS A 190 -0.39 -33.06 -64.75
C HIS A 190 0.61 -32.09 -65.38
N ALA A 191 1.91 -32.36 -65.21
CA ALA A 191 2.98 -31.60 -65.86
C ALA A 191 2.88 -31.66 -67.39
N HIS A 192 2.55 -32.82 -67.95
CA HIS A 192 2.36 -32.98 -69.39
C HIS A 192 1.14 -32.21 -69.89
N LYS A 193 0.01 -32.29 -69.17
CA LYS A 193 -1.21 -31.53 -69.48
C LYS A 193 -0.95 -30.02 -69.44
N PHE A 194 -0.25 -29.56 -68.41
CA PHE A 194 0.15 -28.16 -68.28
C PHE A 194 1.02 -27.71 -69.46
N LYS A 195 1.99 -28.55 -69.86
CA LYS A 195 2.85 -28.27 -71.03
C LYS A 195 2.08 -28.21 -72.35
N ILE A 196 1.12 -29.12 -72.57
CA ILE A 196 0.25 -29.10 -73.76
C ILE A 196 -0.60 -27.84 -73.79
N MET A 197 -1.17 -27.45 -72.64
CA MET A 197 -2.00 -26.26 -72.53
C MET A 197 -1.20 -24.98 -72.84
N LEU A 198 0.00 -24.86 -72.26
CA LEU A 198 0.92 -23.76 -72.56
C LEU A 198 1.33 -23.71 -74.04
N HIS A 199 1.54 -24.87 -74.65
CA HIS A 199 1.86 -24.98 -76.07
C HIS A 199 0.66 -24.63 -76.98
N HIS A 200 -0.55 -24.98 -76.56
CA HIS A 200 -1.79 -24.63 -77.25
C HIS A 200 -2.05 -23.13 -77.21
N ASP A 201 -1.91 -22.52 -76.02
CA ASP A 201 -2.04 -21.07 -75.83
C ASP A 201 -1.00 -20.30 -76.65
N PHE A 202 0.23 -20.82 -76.73
CA PHE A 202 1.28 -20.26 -77.58
C PHE A 202 0.92 -20.31 -79.07
N HIS A 203 0.39 -21.45 -79.55
CA HIS A 203 -0.06 -21.57 -80.95
C HIS A 203 -1.24 -20.66 -81.29
N LEU A 204 -2.20 -20.49 -80.38
CA LEU A 204 -3.33 -19.56 -80.55
C LEU A 204 -2.85 -18.10 -80.61
N ALA A 205 -1.89 -17.72 -79.76
CA ALA A 205 -1.28 -16.40 -79.81
C ALA A 205 -0.57 -16.16 -81.15
N GLN A 206 0.14 -17.17 -81.66
CA GLN A 206 0.87 -17.06 -82.93
C GLN A 206 -0.07 -17.04 -84.15
N SER A 207 -1.18 -17.78 -84.13
CA SER A 207 -2.20 -17.70 -85.19
C SER A 207 -2.91 -16.35 -85.20
N ASN A 208 -3.15 -15.75 -84.04
CA ASN A 208 -3.76 -14.42 -83.95
C ASN A 208 -2.82 -13.33 -84.47
N LEU A 209 -1.53 -13.40 -84.12
CA LEU A 209 -0.49 -12.52 -84.66
C LEU A 209 -0.36 -12.62 -86.19
N ASN A 210 -0.41 -13.84 -86.74
CA ASN A 210 -0.35 -14.06 -88.18
C ASN A 210 -1.61 -13.52 -88.89
N ARG A 211 -2.80 -13.70 -88.28
CA ARG A 211 -4.06 -13.16 -88.80
C ARG A 211 -4.06 -11.63 -88.80
N GLU A 212 -3.59 -11.00 -87.73
CA GLU A 212 -3.41 -9.55 -87.67
C GLU A 212 -2.39 -9.05 -88.70
N ALA A 213 -1.29 -9.78 -88.92
CA ALA A 213 -0.30 -9.45 -89.93
C ALA A 213 -0.86 -9.56 -91.36
N GLU A 214 -1.70 -10.55 -91.64
CA GLU A 214 -2.39 -10.72 -92.93
C GLU A 214 -3.45 -9.63 -93.16
N GLU A 215 -4.26 -9.31 -92.14
CA GLU A 215 -5.23 -8.21 -92.20
C GLU A 215 -4.54 -6.86 -92.44
N ASN A 216 -3.38 -6.63 -91.81
CA ASN A 216 -2.58 -5.42 -92.03
C ASN A 216 -1.95 -5.37 -93.42
N ARG A 217 -1.49 -6.51 -93.98
CA ARG A 217 -1.01 -6.58 -95.36
C ARG A 217 -2.12 -6.28 -96.36
N ALA A 218 -3.30 -6.86 -96.19
CA ALA A 218 -4.46 -6.61 -97.04
C ALA A 218 -4.85 -5.11 -97.04
N ARG A 219 -4.91 -4.46 -95.87
CA ARG A 219 -5.15 -3.01 -95.76
C ARG A 219 -4.08 -2.16 -96.45
N SER A 220 -2.81 -2.57 -96.36
CA SER A 220 -1.70 -1.87 -97.03
C SER A 220 -1.74 -2.02 -98.55
N GLU A 221 -2.19 -3.17 -99.05
CA GLU A 221 -2.39 -3.44 -100.48
C GLU A 221 -3.56 -2.62 -101.03
N GLU A 222 -4.68 -2.57 -100.30
CA GLU A 222 -5.84 -1.71 -100.65
C GLU A 222 -5.45 -0.23 -100.69
N GLN A 223 -4.65 0.24 -99.72
CA GLN A 223 -4.11 1.61 -99.75
C GLN A 223 -3.19 1.85 -100.95
N ARG A 224 -2.34 0.89 -101.32
CA ARG A 224 -1.48 0.99 -102.51
C ARG A 224 -2.28 1.05 -103.80
N VAL A 225 -3.30 0.21 -103.94
CA VAL A 225 -4.21 0.23 -105.10
C VAL A 225 -4.95 1.58 -105.17
N ALA A 226 -5.48 2.07 -104.04
CA ALA A 226 -6.13 3.37 -103.98
C ALA A 226 -5.20 4.52 -104.40
N THR A 227 -3.94 4.53 -103.93
CA THR A 227 -2.94 5.54 -104.32
C THR A 227 -2.52 5.45 -105.79
N ASN A 228 -2.46 4.25 -106.36
CA ASN A 228 -2.15 4.08 -107.78
C ASN A 228 -3.31 4.52 -108.67
N THR A 229 -4.57 4.25 -108.27
CA THR A 229 -5.74 4.75 -109.00
C THR A 229 -5.88 6.27 -108.94
N THR A 230 -5.59 6.91 -107.80
CA THR A 230 -5.57 8.38 -107.72
C THR A 230 -4.43 8.98 -108.53
N ASN A 231 -3.23 8.39 -108.51
CA ASN A 231 -2.12 8.84 -109.35
C ASN A 231 -2.44 8.71 -110.85
N MET A 232 -3.09 7.62 -111.29
CA MET A 232 -3.54 7.47 -112.68
C MET A 232 -4.63 8.47 -113.07
N LEU A 233 -5.55 8.81 -112.15
CA LEU A 233 -6.56 9.86 -112.36
C LEU A 233 -5.94 11.25 -112.48
N VAL A 234 -4.90 11.55 -111.69
CA VAL A 234 -4.16 12.82 -111.77
C VAL A 234 -3.38 12.92 -113.07
N GLN A 235 -2.77 11.83 -113.54
CA GLN A 235 -2.03 11.80 -114.80
C GLN A 235 -2.93 12.00 -116.04
N ARG A 236 -4.19 11.56 -115.98
CA ARG A 236 -5.21 11.78 -117.02
C ARG A 236 -5.84 13.18 -117.05
N MET A 237 -5.68 13.97 -115.99
CA MET A 237 -6.18 15.36 -115.95
C MET A 237 -5.13 16.40 -116.38
N LEU A 238 -3.90 15.97 -116.69
CA LEU A 238 -2.78 16.82 -117.10
C LEU A 238 -2.33 16.62 -118.56
N GLU A 239 -3.06 15.80 -119.34
CA GLU A 239 -2.98 15.70 -120.81
C GLU A 239 -4.22 16.31 -121.45
#